data_AF-A0A453MD47-F1
#
_entry.id   AF-A0A453MD47-F1
#
_cell.length_a   1.000
_cell.length_b   1.000
_cell.length_c   1.000
_cell.angle_alpha   90.00
_cell.angle_beta   90.00
_cell.angle_gamma   90.00
#
_symmetry.space_group_name_H-M   'P 1'
#
loop_
_entity.id
_entity.type
_entity.pdbx_description
1 polymer ?
#
loop_
_entity_poly.entity_id
_entity_poly.type
_entity_poly.pdbx_seq_one_letter_code
_entity_poly.pdbx_strand_id
1 'polypeptide(L)'
;FLQFHGFTCGIDDLLLSQESNNERTDFLSRSEEHSEEAHKKFLCKKDVDTDRVELQMNVEKVVRRIGESANVALDKAMLSELNGLTTKVNKNMFPYGLQKPFPKNCLTLMTATGAKGGDVNMTQISSLLGSQDLEGARVPRMISGKSLPCFPPWDSSSRAGGYVSDRFLTGLRPQEYYFHCMAGRNG
;
A
#
# COMPACT_ATOMS: atom_id res chain seq x y z
N PHE A 1 -32.41 6.72 23.96
CA PHE A 1 -31.77 7.68 23.03
C PHE A 1 -31.86 7.22 21.58
N LEU A 2 -31.23 6.10 21.19
CA LEU A 2 -31.23 5.64 19.79
C LEU A 2 -32.63 5.33 19.20
N GLN A 3 -33.61 4.98 20.03
CA GLN A 3 -35.01 4.83 19.59
C GLN A 3 -35.66 6.16 19.13
N PHE A 4 -35.13 7.30 19.57
CA PHE A 4 -35.63 8.65 19.24
C PHE A 4 -34.68 9.41 18.30
N HIS A 5 -33.38 9.07 18.32
CA HIS A 5 -32.34 9.64 17.46
C HIS A 5 -31.64 8.52 16.70
N GLY A 6 -31.93 8.40 15.40
CA GLY A 6 -31.28 7.42 14.54
C GLY A 6 -29.77 7.67 14.39
N PHE A 7 -29.04 6.60 14.09
CA PHE A 7 -27.63 6.63 13.73
C PHE A 7 -27.46 5.90 12.40
N THR A 8 -26.80 6.53 11.44
CA THR A 8 -26.61 5.96 10.09
C THR A 8 -25.23 6.29 9.57
N CYS A 9 -24.68 5.40 8.73
CA CYS A 9 -23.40 5.58 8.07
C CYS A 9 -23.63 5.45 6.56
N GLY A 10 -23.26 6.47 5.81
CA GLY A 10 -23.45 6.55 4.36
C GLY A 10 -22.14 6.52 3.58
N ILE A 11 -22.24 6.53 2.25
CA ILE A 11 -21.07 6.66 1.35
C ILE A 11 -20.38 8.01 1.55
N ASP A 12 -21.15 9.04 1.87
CA ASP A 12 -20.67 10.40 2.14
C ASP A 12 -19.77 10.50 3.38
N ASP A 13 -19.82 9.54 4.31
CA ASP A 13 -18.86 9.40 5.42
C ASP A 13 -17.51 8.83 4.97
N LEU A 14 -17.43 8.25 3.77
CA LEU A 14 -16.22 7.63 3.20
C LEU A 14 -15.42 8.57 2.30
N LEU A 15 -16.03 9.69 1.88
CA LEU A 15 -15.46 10.58 0.86
C LEU A 15 -14.36 11.47 1.45
N LEU A 16 -13.26 11.61 0.71
CA LEU A 16 -12.25 12.63 0.97
C LEU A 16 -12.67 13.96 0.32
N SER A 17 -12.22 15.07 0.88
CA SER A 17 -12.28 16.37 0.21
C SER A 17 -11.50 16.33 -1.11
N GLN A 18 -11.83 17.21 -2.05
CA GLN A 18 -11.14 17.23 -3.35
C GLN A 18 -9.65 17.56 -3.21
N GLU A 19 -9.31 18.49 -2.31
CA GLU A 19 -7.94 18.89 -2.01
C GLU A 19 -7.14 17.70 -1.47
N SER A 20 -7.67 17.04 -0.43
CA SER A 20 -7.04 15.85 0.15
C SER A 20 -6.93 14.70 -0.86
N ASN A 21 -7.95 14.51 -1.71
CA ASN A 21 -7.89 13.48 -2.73
C ASN A 21 -6.80 13.76 -3.79
N ASN A 22 -6.58 15.03 -4.15
CA ASN A 22 -5.50 15.43 -5.05
C ASN A 22 -4.13 15.22 -4.41
N GLU A 23 -3.95 15.64 -3.15
CA GLU A 23 -2.72 15.40 -2.39
C GLU A 23 -2.42 13.91 -2.26
N ARG A 24 -3.42 13.09 -1.93
CA ARG A 24 -3.31 11.63 -1.91
C ARG A 24 -2.74 11.11 -3.23
N THR A 25 -3.29 11.55 -4.37
CA THR A 25 -2.80 11.13 -5.69
C THR A 25 -1.36 11.59 -5.95
N ASP A 26 -0.98 12.80 -5.53
CA ASP A 26 0.40 13.28 -5.62
C ASP A 26 1.36 12.42 -4.79
N PHE A 27 1.05 12.16 -3.52
CA PHE A 27 1.88 11.30 -2.67
C PHE A 27 2.00 9.87 -3.22
N LEU A 28 0.90 9.30 -3.69
CA LEU A 28 0.90 7.94 -4.25
C LEU A 28 1.67 7.85 -5.57
N SER A 29 1.76 8.93 -6.35
CA SER A 29 2.57 8.96 -7.57
C SER A 29 4.07 8.74 -7.29
N ARG A 30 4.53 9.09 -6.08
CA ARG A 30 5.91 8.90 -5.61
C ARG A 30 6.19 7.49 -5.10
N SER A 31 5.23 6.57 -5.10
CA SER A 31 5.46 5.19 -4.63
C SER A 31 6.52 4.45 -5.46
N GLU A 32 6.62 4.76 -6.75
CA GLU A 32 7.62 4.17 -7.64
C GLU A 32 9.03 4.69 -7.32
N GLU A 33 9.18 5.97 -6.97
CA GLU A 33 10.46 6.54 -6.54
C GLU A 33 10.96 5.86 -5.24
N HIS A 34 10.06 5.67 -4.27
CA HIS A 34 10.37 4.95 -3.04
C HIS A 34 10.74 3.48 -3.32
N SER A 35 10.08 2.86 -4.29
CA SER A 35 10.42 1.49 -4.73
C SER A 35 11.82 1.43 -5.32
N GLU A 36 12.17 2.34 -6.23
CA GLU A 36 13.50 2.41 -6.82
C GLU A 36 14.58 2.69 -5.75
N GLU A 37 14.29 3.57 -4.79
CA GLU A 37 15.19 3.86 -3.67
C GLU A 37 15.46 2.63 -2.79
N ALA A 38 14.42 1.85 -2.49
CA ALA A 38 14.56 0.59 -1.75
C ALA A 38 15.43 -0.44 -2.50
N HIS A 39 15.29 -0.55 -3.83
CA HIS A 39 16.16 -1.41 -4.64
C HIS A 39 17.61 -0.91 -4.68
N LYS A 40 17.83 0.40 -4.77
CA LYS A 40 19.18 1.02 -4.69
C LYS A 40 19.83 0.77 -3.33
N LYS A 41 19.07 0.93 -2.24
CA LYS A 41 19.48 0.61 -0.86
C LYS A 41 19.87 -0.86 -0.72
N PHE A 42 19.08 -1.78 -1.28
CA PHE A 42 19.39 -3.21 -1.28
C PHE A 42 20.69 -3.55 -2.01
N LEU A 43 20.99 -2.88 -3.13
CA LEU A 43 22.23 -3.07 -3.88
C LEU A 43 23.44 -2.32 -3.31
N CYS A 44 23.27 -1.57 -2.21
CA CYS A 44 24.28 -0.66 -1.66
C CYS A 44 24.82 0.38 -2.67
N LYS A 45 24.08 0.67 -3.75
CA LYS A 45 24.43 1.72 -4.72
C LYS A 45 23.75 3.02 -4.29
N LYS A 46 24.51 3.97 -3.75
CA LYS A 46 24.06 5.36 -3.54
C LYS A 46 24.41 6.18 -4.79
N ASP A 47 23.45 6.95 -5.31
CA ASP A 47 23.65 8.03 -6.30
C ASP A 47 24.03 7.69 -7.76
N VAL A 48 23.83 6.46 -8.24
CA VAL A 48 23.92 6.22 -9.70
C VAL A 48 22.54 6.27 -10.33
N ASP A 49 22.36 7.19 -11.28
CA ASP A 49 21.23 7.17 -12.22
C ASP A 49 21.33 5.89 -13.05
N THR A 50 20.75 4.83 -12.51
CA THR A 50 20.87 3.47 -13.02
C THR A 50 19.62 3.19 -13.83
N ASP A 51 19.80 2.84 -15.10
CA ASP A 51 18.68 2.45 -15.96
C ASP A 51 17.85 1.34 -15.29
N ARG A 52 16.53 1.38 -15.45
CA ARG A 52 15.59 0.42 -14.83
C ARG A 52 15.97 -1.01 -15.18
N VAL A 53 16.42 -1.24 -16.42
CA VAL A 53 16.87 -2.57 -16.88
C VAL A 53 18.11 -3.03 -16.13
N GLU A 54 19.09 -2.15 -15.93
CA GLU A 54 20.32 -2.50 -15.21
C GLU A 54 20.02 -2.78 -13.73
N LEU A 55 19.10 -2.02 -13.12
CA LEU A 55 18.64 -2.25 -11.76
C LEU A 55 18.03 -3.66 -11.62
N GLN A 56 17.14 -4.04 -12.53
CA GLN A 56 16.50 -5.36 -12.56
C GLN A 56 17.53 -6.50 -12.69
N MET A 57 18.47 -6.37 -13.63
CA MET A 57 19.53 -7.38 -13.83
C MET A 57 20.43 -7.52 -12.61
N ASN A 58 20.77 -6.42 -11.95
CA ASN A 58 21.62 -6.44 -10.76
C ASN A 58 20.89 -7.10 -9.57
N VAL A 59 19.60 -6.81 -9.38
CA VAL A 59 18.76 -7.47 -8.36
C VAL A 59 18.67 -8.96 -8.63
N GLU A 60 18.39 -9.36 -9.88
CA GLU A 60 18.35 -10.77 -10.29
C GLU A 60 19.66 -11.50 -9.96
N LYS A 61 20.81 -10.91 -10.32
CA LYS A 61 22.13 -11.50 -10.05
C LYS A 61 22.38 -11.71 -8.56
N VAL A 62 22.03 -10.73 -7.72
CA VAL A 62 22.23 -10.80 -6.27
C VAL A 62 21.31 -11.85 -5.66
N VAL A 63 20.03 -11.83 -6.01
CA VAL A 63 19.04 -12.78 -5.47
C VAL A 63 19.36 -14.20 -5.90
N ARG A 64 19.78 -14.44 -7.14
CA ARG A 64 20.20 -15.78 -7.58
C ARG A 64 21.50 -16.26 -6.94
N ARG A 65 22.44 -15.36 -6.62
CA ARG A 65 23.71 -15.72 -5.98
C ARG A 65 23.55 -16.06 -4.50
N ILE A 66 22.76 -15.26 -3.77
CA ILE A 66 22.63 -15.37 -2.31
C ILE A 66 21.43 -16.26 -1.92
N GLY A 67 20.42 -16.34 -2.79
CA GLY A 67 19.21 -17.13 -2.55
C GLY A 67 18.20 -16.43 -1.64
N GLU A 68 17.52 -17.20 -0.80
CA GLU A 68 16.38 -16.76 0.00
C GLU A 68 16.68 -15.60 0.95
N SER A 69 17.88 -15.57 1.55
CA SER A 69 18.30 -14.49 2.44
C SER A 69 18.29 -13.11 1.75
N ALA A 70 18.66 -13.06 0.46
CA ALA A 70 18.60 -11.82 -0.32
C ALA A 70 17.16 -11.40 -0.65
N ASN A 71 16.25 -12.35 -0.90
CA ASN A 71 14.83 -12.04 -1.09
C ASN A 71 14.24 -11.39 0.18
N VAL A 72 14.48 -11.99 1.34
CA VAL A 72 14.00 -11.46 2.63
C VAL A 72 14.56 -10.05 2.89
N ALA A 73 15.84 -9.83 2.59
CA ALA A 73 16.46 -8.52 2.76
C ALA A 73 15.85 -7.46 1.82
N LEU A 74 15.62 -7.79 0.55
CA LEU A 74 14.95 -6.91 -0.40
C LEU A 74 13.52 -6.58 0.05
N ASP A 75 12.77 -7.60 0.46
CA ASP A 75 11.38 -7.44 0.86
C ASP A 75 11.27 -6.57 2.12
N LYS A 76 12.17 -6.74 3.09
CA LYS A 76 12.25 -5.88 4.28
C LYS A 76 12.56 -4.42 3.94
N ALA A 77 13.49 -4.18 3.02
CA ALA A 77 13.82 -2.82 2.57
C ALA A 77 12.61 -2.15 1.91
N MET A 78 11.92 -2.88 1.03
CA MET A 78 10.73 -2.43 0.34
C MET A 78 9.57 -2.13 1.29
N LEU A 79 9.29 -3.03 2.24
CA LEU A 79 8.24 -2.84 3.24
C LEU A 79 8.51 -1.62 4.11
N SER A 80 9.77 -1.40 4.52
CA SER A 80 10.15 -0.24 5.33
C SER A 80 9.84 1.09 4.62
N GLU A 81 10.24 1.24 3.36
CA GLU A 81 10.02 2.47 2.59
C GLU A 81 8.53 2.70 2.29
N LEU A 82 7.83 1.67 1.82
CA LEU A 82 6.44 1.77 1.40
C LEU A 82 5.47 1.94 2.58
N ASN A 83 5.72 1.29 3.72
CA ASN A 83 4.93 1.51 4.93
C ASN A 83 5.18 2.91 5.52
N GLY A 84 6.40 3.45 5.33
CA GLY A 84 6.70 4.85 5.59
C GLY A 84 5.84 5.81 4.76
N LEU A 85 5.72 5.56 3.45
CA LEU A 85 4.84 6.33 2.57
C LEU A 85 3.37 6.23 2.98
N THR A 86 2.86 5.02 3.20
CA THR A 86 1.46 4.79 3.65
C THR A 86 1.14 5.56 4.93
N THR A 87 2.06 5.54 5.89
CA THR A 87 1.90 6.28 7.15
C THR A 87 1.85 7.79 6.93
N LYS A 88 2.70 8.32 6.04
CA LYS A 88 2.69 9.76 5.68
C LYS A 88 1.38 10.16 5.02
N VAL A 89 0.90 9.37 4.06
CA VAL A 89 -0.39 9.61 3.38
C VAL A 89 -1.52 9.61 4.40
N ASN A 90 -1.62 8.59 5.25
CA ASN A 90 -2.70 8.49 6.22
C ASN A 90 -2.70 9.62 7.25
N LYS A 91 -1.51 10.06 7.71
CA LYS A 91 -1.41 11.20 8.64
C LYS A 91 -1.83 12.53 8.01
N ASN A 92 -1.59 12.70 6.72
CA ASN A 92 -2.03 13.92 6.02
C ASN A 92 -3.55 13.90 5.77
N MET A 93 -4.10 12.73 5.43
CA MET A 93 -5.51 12.62 5.05
C MET A 93 -6.48 12.56 6.24
N PHE A 94 -6.09 12.03 7.40
CA PHE A 94 -7.01 11.83 8.52
C PHE A 94 -6.57 12.58 9.79
N PRO A 95 -7.51 13.15 10.55
CA PRO A 95 -8.97 13.13 10.34
C PRO A 95 -9.49 14.26 9.43
N TYR A 96 -8.65 15.24 9.08
CA TYR A 96 -9.12 16.51 8.48
C TYR A 96 -9.40 16.46 6.98
N GLY A 97 -8.93 15.44 6.27
CA GLY A 97 -9.13 15.32 4.82
C GLY A 97 -10.44 14.67 4.40
N LEU A 98 -11.28 14.26 5.36
CA LEU A 98 -12.62 13.76 5.09
C LEU A 98 -13.57 14.90 4.70
N GLN A 99 -14.45 14.65 3.73
CA GLN A 99 -15.44 15.64 3.30
C GLN A 99 -16.40 15.99 4.45
N LYS A 100 -16.76 15.00 5.27
CA LYS A 100 -17.47 15.21 6.53
C LYS A 100 -16.49 15.16 7.70
N PRO A 101 -16.35 16.23 8.48
CA PRO A 101 -15.52 16.21 9.67
C PRO A 101 -16.21 15.52 10.86
N PHE A 102 -15.41 15.06 11.81
CA PHE A 102 -15.89 14.67 13.13
C PHE A 102 -16.56 15.88 13.83
N PRO A 103 -17.67 15.71 14.58
CA PRO A 103 -18.36 14.46 14.94
C PRO A 103 -19.47 14.03 13.97
N LYS A 104 -19.68 14.75 12.86
CA LYS A 104 -20.79 14.48 11.92
C LYS A 104 -20.55 13.21 11.10
N ASN A 105 -19.30 12.85 10.88
CA ASN A 105 -18.94 11.64 10.17
C ASN A 105 -19.06 10.41 11.07
N CYS A 106 -20.05 9.58 10.72
CA CYS A 106 -20.44 8.43 11.53
C CYS A 106 -19.41 7.29 11.47
N LEU A 107 -18.66 7.15 10.37
CA LEU A 107 -17.56 6.18 10.29
C LEU A 107 -16.45 6.54 11.29
N THR A 108 -15.95 7.77 11.27
CA THR A 108 -14.96 8.23 12.26
C THR A 108 -15.48 8.16 13.68
N LEU A 109 -16.77 8.43 13.90
CA LEU A 109 -17.36 8.34 15.23
C LEU A 109 -17.35 6.90 15.75
N MET A 110 -17.68 5.90 14.90
CA MET A 110 -17.62 4.49 15.29
C MET A 110 -16.20 4.01 15.59
N THR A 111 -15.22 4.41 14.79
CA THR A 111 -13.82 3.99 14.99
C THR A 111 -13.20 4.68 16.21
N ALA A 112 -13.38 6.00 16.35
CA ALA A 112 -12.80 6.76 17.46
C ALA A 112 -13.40 6.39 18.83
N THR A 113 -14.68 6.00 18.87
CA THR A 113 -15.34 5.57 20.12
C THR A 113 -15.12 4.09 20.44
N GLY A 114 -14.49 3.33 19.54
CA GLY A 114 -14.30 1.89 19.69
C GLY A 114 -15.59 1.07 19.53
N ALA A 115 -16.67 1.66 19.00
CA ALA A 115 -17.93 0.97 18.79
C ALA A 115 -17.80 -0.17 17.77
N LYS A 116 -17.21 0.11 16.60
CA LYS A 116 -16.89 -0.91 15.59
C LYS A 116 -15.87 -0.40 14.59
N GLY A 117 -14.91 -1.27 14.27
CA GLY A 117 -13.81 -0.96 13.35
C GLY A 117 -12.66 -0.24 14.06
N GLY A 118 -11.57 -0.04 13.33
CA GLY A 118 -10.44 0.74 13.78
C GLY A 118 -9.94 1.67 12.67
N ASP A 119 -8.96 2.50 12.99
CA ASP A 119 -8.42 3.49 12.04
C ASP A 119 -7.89 2.83 10.76
N VAL A 120 -7.29 1.64 10.87
CA VAL A 120 -6.83 0.85 9.71
C VAL A 120 -7.98 0.56 8.74
N ASN A 121 -9.16 0.19 9.25
CA ASN A 121 -10.31 -0.10 8.38
C ASN A 121 -10.77 1.17 7.66
N MET A 122 -10.81 2.30 8.36
CA MET A 122 -11.17 3.59 7.78
C MET A 122 -10.17 4.02 6.69
N THR A 123 -8.87 3.90 6.96
CA THR A 123 -7.84 4.29 5.98
C THR A 123 -7.84 3.39 4.76
N GLN A 124 -8.10 2.08 4.91
CA GLN A 124 -8.22 1.15 3.77
C GLN A 124 -9.44 1.42 2.90
N ILE A 125 -10.54 1.87 3.50
CA ILE A 125 -11.75 2.24 2.74
C ILE A 125 -11.51 3.54 1.96
N SER A 126 -11.00 4.57 2.63
CA SER A 126 -11.01 5.94 2.12
C SER A 126 -9.68 6.42 1.51
N SER A 127 -8.53 5.82 1.85
CA SER A 127 -7.20 6.29 1.44
C SER A 127 -6.45 5.29 0.54
N LEU A 128 -5.95 4.18 1.09
CA LEU A 128 -5.30 3.09 0.35
C LEU A 128 -5.24 1.81 1.17
N LEU A 129 -5.09 0.65 0.50
CA LEU A 129 -4.88 -0.64 1.19
C LEU A 129 -3.47 -0.78 1.77
N GLY A 130 -2.45 -0.35 1.02
CA GLY A 130 -1.04 -0.46 1.40
C GLY A 130 -0.41 -1.80 1.01
N SER A 131 0.75 -2.09 1.61
CA SER A 131 1.50 -3.34 1.38
C SER A 131 0.67 -4.55 1.81
N GLN A 132 0.55 -5.55 0.95
CA GLN A 132 -0.04 -6.85 1.28
C GLN A 132 1.06 -7.81 1.75
N ASP A 133 1.06 -8.11 3.04
CA ASP A 133 2.02 -9.01 3.67
C ASP A 133 1.47 -10.45 3.73
N LEU A 134 2.33 -11.41 3.38
CA LEU A 134 2.06 -12.85 3.36
C LEU A 134 3.09 -13.52 4.27
N GLU A 135 2.65 -14.02 5.44
CA GLU A 135 3.52 -14.70 6.41
C GLU A 135 4.74 -13.85 6.85
N GLY A 136 4.58 -12.52 6.87
CA GLY A 136 5.65 -11.58 7.21
C GLY A 136 6.63 -11.27 6.07
N ALA A 137 6.38 -11.78 4.86
CA ALA A 137 7.09 -11.46 3.63
C ALA A 137 6.18 -10.75 2.61
N ARG A 138 6.76 -10.22 1.53
CA ARG A 138 5.99 -9.68 0.40
C ARG A 138 5.41 -10.80 -0.45
N VAL A 139 4.64 -10.41 -1.46
CA VAL A 139 4.16 -11.32 -2.52
C VAL A 139 5.30 -12.18 -3.06
N PRO A 140 5.15 -13.53 -3.01
CA PRO A 140 6.18 -14.44 -3.46
C PRO A 140 6.42 -14.30 -4.97
N ARG A 141 7.69 -14.38 -5.36
CA ARG A 141 8.11 -14.42 -6.76
C ARG A 141 8.19 -15.87 -7.24
N MET A 142 7.75 -16.12 -8.46
CA MET A 142 7.95 -17.40 -9.14
C MET A 142 9.43 -17.59 -9.53
N ILE A 143 9.82 -18.81 -9.91
CA ILE A 143 11.18 -19.13 -10.40
C ILE A 143 11.57 -18.26 -11.61
N SER A 144 10.58 -17.84 -12.40
CA SER A 144 10.75 -16.90 -13.52
C SER A 144 11.05 -15.45 -13.09
N GLY A 145 11.07 -15.14 -11.79
CA GLY A 145 11.26 -13.80 -11.25
C GLY A 145 10.00 -12.92 -11.29
N LYS A 146 8.86 -13.46 -11.72
CA LYS A 146 7.58 -12.75 -11.81
C LYS A 146 6.71 -12.99 -10.58
N SER A 147 6.02 -11.97 -10.11
CA SER A 147 4.97 -12.11 -9.07
C SER A 147 3.63 -12.55 -9.66
N LEU A 148 3.26 -12.01 -10.82
CA LEU A 148 2.12 -12.44 -11.64
C LEU A 148 2.50 -12.52 -13.12
N PRO A 149 1.77 -13.32 -13.93
CA PRO A 149 2.03 -13.43 -15.38
C PRO A 149 1.99 -12.10 -16.14
N CYS A 150 1.22 -11.13 -15.63
CA CYS A 150 1.07 -9.80 -16.21
C CYS A 150 2.22 -8.83 -15.90
N PHE A 151 3.10 -9.16 -14.94
CA PHE A 151 4.28 -8.35 -14.64
C PHE A 151 5.52 -8.87 -15.38
N PRO A 152 6.45 -7.97 -15.77
CA PRO A 152 7.74 -8.39 -16.29
C PRO A 152 8.57 -9.11 -15.20
N PRO A 153 9.53 -9.96 -15.60
CA PRO A 153 10.46 -10.57 -14.65
C PRO A 153 11.21 -9.48 -13.87
N TRP A 154 11.36 -9.68 -12.55
CA TRP A 154 12.10 -8.77 -11.67
C TRP A 154 11.62 -7.32 -11.69
N ASP A 155 10.32 -7.11 -11.96
CA ASP A 155 9.74 -5.76 -11.94
C ASP A 155 10.02 -5.07 -10.60
N SER A 156 10.68 -3.90 -10.69
CA SER A 156 11.01 -3.06 -9.54
C SER A 156 9.85 -2.18 -9.12
N SER A 157 8.68 -2.28 -9.76
CA SER A 157 7.52 -1.48 -9.41
C SER A 157 6.97 -1.82 -8.03
N SER A 158 6.42 -0.81 -7.35
CA SER A 158 5.82 -0.99 -6.03
C SER A 158 4.65 -2.00 -6.08
N ARG A 159 3.82 -1.87 -7.12
CA ARG A 159 2.65 -2.73 -7.36
C ARG A 159 3.02 -4.18 -7.62
N ALA A 160 4.08 -4.46 -8.37
CA ALA A 160 4.45 -5.83 -8.70
C ALA A 160 4.76 -6.68 -7.47
N GLY A 161 5.25 -6.09 -6.38
CA GLY A 161 5.46 -6.82 -5.13
C GLY A 161 4.41 -6.53 -4.06
N GLY A 162 3.16 -6.28 -4.46
CA GLY A 162 2.01 -6.32 -3.55
C GLY A 162 1.67 -5.00 -2.84
N TYR A 163 2.21 -3.86 -3.27
CA TYR A 163 1.77 -2.57 -2.77
C TYR A 163 0.50 -2.12 -3.49
N VAL A 164 -0.59 -1.94 -2.74
CA VAL A 164 -1.89 -1.54 -3.29
C VAL A 164 -2.15 -0.08 -2.97
N SER A 165 -1.97 0.78 -3.98
CA SER A 165 -2.24 2.22 -3.91
C SER A 165 -3.74 2.56 -3.97
N ASP A 166 -4.54 1.61 -4.47
CA ASP A 166 -5.98 1.76 -4.60
C ASP A 166 -6.68 1.50 -3.25
N ARG A 167 -7.96 1.85 -3.18
CA ARG A 167 -8.79 1.84 -1.97
C ARG A 167 -10.12 1.15 -2.24
N PHE A 168 -10.77 0.63 -1.20
CA PHE A 168 -12.07 -0.06 -1.39
C PHE A 168 -13.14 0.85 -2.00
N LEU A 169 -13.13 2.15 -1.68
CA LEU A 169 -14.11 3.11 -2.19
C LEU A 169 -14.13 3.21 -3.73
N THR A 170 -12.97 3.11 -4.38
CA THR A 170 -12.85 3.22 -5.85
C THR A 170 -12.67 1.87 -6.54
N GLY A 171 -12.59 0.79 -5.76
CA GLY A 171 -12.27 -0.55 -6.25
C GLY A 171 -10.77 -0.78 -6.42
N LEU A 172 -10.42 -2.06 -6.59
CA LEU A 172 -9.05 -2.55 -6.77
C LEU A 172 -8.85 -3.03 -8.20
N ARG A 173 -7.64 -2.85 -8.72
CA ARG A 173 -7.26 -3.45 -10.01
C ARG A 173 -7.15 -4.98 -9.90
N PRO A 174 -7.34 -5.74 -11.01
CA PRO A 174 -7.30 -7.20 -10.96
C PRO A 174 -6.02 -7.79 -10.36
N GLN A 175 -4.86 -7.17 -10.61
CA GLN A 175 -3.58 -7.62 -10.04
C GLN A 175 -3.55 -7.45 -8.52
N GLU A 176 -4.01 -6.30 -8.04
CA GLU A 176 -4.04 -5.93 -6.62
C GLU A 176 -5.09 -6.73 -5.87
N TYR A 177 -6.25 -6.97 -6.50
CA TYR A 177 -7.30 -7.83 -5.98
C TYR A 177 -6.77 -9.24 -5.71
N TYR A 178 -5.98 -9.80 -6.63
CA TYR A 178 -5.37 -11.11 -6.44
C TYR A 178 -4.44 -11.16 -5.22
N PHE A 179 -3.55 -10.16 -5.07
CA PHE A 179 -2.67 -10.06 -3.90
C PHE A 179 -3.46 -9.87 -2.60
N HIS A 180 -4.53 -9.08 -2.64
CA HIS A 180 -5.42 -8.89 -1.50
C HIS A 180 -6.11 -10.19 -1.08
N CYS A 181 -6.58 -11.01 -2.03
CA CYS A 181 -7.13 -12.33 -1.74
C CYS A 181 -6.09 -13.29 -1.15
N MET A 182 -4.83 -13.22 -1.59
CA MET A 182 -3.76 -14.01 -0.99
C MET A 182 -3.57 -13.62 0.48
N ALA A 183 -3.48 -12.33 0.79
CA ALA A 183 -3.31 -11.85 2.16
C ALA A 183 -4.52 -12.20 3.04
N GLY A 184 -5.74 -12.09 2.51
CA GLY A 184 -6.97 -12.43 3.22
C GLY A 184 -7.13 -13.92 3.55
N ARG A 185 -6.42 -14.81 2.85
CA ARG A 185 -6.44 -16.25 3.13
C ARG A 185 -5.50 -16.67 4.28
N ASN A 186 -4.56 -15.81 4.66
CA ASN A 186 -3.59 -16.10 5.73
C ASN A 186 -4.10 -15.75 7.15
N GLY A 187 -5.33 -15.22 7.26
CA GLY A 187 -5.96 -14.83 8.54
C GLY A 187 -6.73 -15.93 9.25
#